data_AF-A0AAD9LKC1-F1
#
_entry.id   AF-A0AAD9LKC1-F1
#
_cell.length_a   1.000
_cell.length_b   1.000
_cell.length_c   1.000
_cell.angle_alpha   90.00
_cell.angle_beta   90.00
_cell.angle_gamma   90.00
#
_symmetry.space_group_name_H-M   'P 1'
#
loop_
_entity.id
_entity.type
_entity.pdbx_description
1 polymer ?
#
loop_
_entity_poly.entity_id
_entity_poly.type
_entity_poly.pdbx_seq_one_letter_code
_entity_poly.pdbx_strand_id
1 'polypeptide(L)'
;MGIEVTLICVDNSEYSRNADFSPSRLAAQLETIGLIAGAKLAENFENSVGIICFAGRGSRLISAPSNDLGNFLSDLHSIRPYGESDVIKGIQTAQLALKHRLNKSQHQRIICFIASPLREDISHYVSLGKLLKKNNVTLDIVNICNDASTDEKLKALHNAVNSNDTSHYLHCQGGSDMLLSDIVLNSDVMQSADGSSSGQRFSSSLGEFGVDPEVDPQLYMALRMSLEQEEERLRKGKQSSEVTESPMEAISITDVEAQLKDMPALEVIPLPRIMEMLMTSEGNPELLESLIYSLPEIDLDDPRIKDLLDKLKELQPRLPH
;
A
#
# COMPACT_ATOMS: atom_id res chain seq x y z
N MET A 1 -16.30 5.11 1.73
CA MET A 1 -15.98 3.75 1.25
C MET A 1 -16.37 3.67 -0.22
N GLY A 2 -15.43 3.28 -1.09
CA GLY A 2 -15.64 3.22 -2.54
C GLY A 2 -16.33 1.93 -2.98
N ILE A 3 -17.05 1.98 -4.09
CA ILE A 3 -17.66 0.79 -4.70
C ILE A 3 -16.54 -0.03 -5.35
N GLU A 4 -16.48 -1.32 -5.06
CA GLU A 4 -15.45 -2.22 -5.59
C GLU A 4 -16.03 -3.50 -6.18
N VAL A 5 -15.32 -4.02 -7.18
CA VAL A 5 -15.51 -5.37 -7.72
C VAL A 5 -14.35 -6.22 -7.27
N THR A 6 -14.64 -7.26 -6.50
CA THR A 6 -13.64 -8.18 -5.99
C THR A 6 -13.74 -9.51 -6.74
N LEU A 7 -12.70 -9.88 -7.48
CA LEU A 7 -12.55 -11.23 -8.00
C LEU A 7 -11.65 -12.04 -7.09
N ILE A 8 -12.18 -13.15 -6.60
CA ILE A 8 -11.44 -14.05 -5.73
C ILE A 8 -10.99 -15.25 -6.56
N CYS A 9 -9.67 -15.43 -6.63
CA CYS A 9 -9.05 -16.55 -7.33
C CYS A 9 -8.67 -17.63 -6.34
N VAL A 10 -9.19 -18.83 -6.57
CA VAL A 10 -9.04 -20.01 -5.71
C VAL A 10 -8.09 -21.00 -6.38
N ASP A 11 -7.08 -21.42 -5.65
CA ASP A 11 -6.19 -22.49 -6.06
C ASP A 11 -6.78 -23.86 -5.66
N ASN A 12 -7.35 -24.55 -6.64
CA ASN A 12 -7.89 -25.91 -6.51
C ASN A 12 -6.92 -26.99 -7.03
N SER A 13 -5.61 -26.75 -6.97
CA SER A 13 -4.59 -27.75 -7.30
C SER A 13 -4.60 -28.96 -6.38
N GLU A 14 -3.87 -30.02 -6.75
CA GLU A 14 -3.70 -31.21 -5.91
C GLU A 14 -3.06 -30.92 -4.55
N TYR A 15 -2.26 -29.85 -4.44
CA TYR A 15 -1.66 -29.39 -3.17
C TYR A 15 -2.70 -28.90 -2.17
N SER A 16 -3.88 -28.49 -2.63
CA SER A 16 -4.99 -28.06 -1.77
C SER A 16 -5.71 -29.23 -1.07
N ARG A 17 -5.31 -30.49 -1.37
CA ARG A 17 -5.75 -31.68 -0.62
C ARG A 17 -5.01 -31.87 0.70
N ASN A 18 -3.92 -31.15 0.91
CA ASN A 18 -3.15 -31.25 2.14
C ASN A 18 -4.00 -30.77 3.34
N ALA A 19 -3.76 -31.39 4.49
CA ALA A 19 -4.48 -31.13 5.73
C ALA A 19 -3.58 -30.42 6.76
N ASP A 20 -2.78 -29.47 6.29
CA ASP A 20 -2.00 -28.56 7.13
C ASP A 20 -2.86 -27.50 7.83
N PHE A 21 -4.06 -27.24 7.28
CA PHE A 21 -5.12 -26.50 7.93
C PHE A 21 -6.31 -27.41 8.19
N SER A 22 -6.84 -27.35 9.41
CA SER A 22 -8.07 -28.06 9.80
C SER A 22 -9.28 -27.38 9.16
N PRO A 23 -10.25 -28.11 8.56
CA PRO A 23 -10.28 -29.56 8.32
C PRO A 23 -9.55 -30.02 7.04
N SER A 24 -9.41 -29.16 6.03
CA SER A 24 -8.53 -29.35 4.88
C SER A 24 -8.14 -27.99 4.30
N ARG A 25 -7.00 -27.89 3.61
CA ARG A 25 -6.54 -26.61 3.04
C ARG A 25 -7.59 -25.98 2.12
N LEU A 26 -8.19 -26.76 1.23
CA LEU A 26 -9.26 -26.28 0.35
C LEU A 26 -10.51 -25.83 1.14
N ALA A 27 -10.94 -26.60 2.14
CA ALA A 27 -12.10 -26.21 2.95
C ALA A 27 -11.85 -24.90 3.71
N ALA A 28 -10.66 -24.75 4.31
CA ALA A 28 -10.28 -23.53 5.02
C ALA A 28 -10.15 -22.32 4.08
N GLN A 29 -9.68 -22.53 2.84
CA GLN A 29 -9.74 -21.49 1.80
C GLN A 29 -11.19 -21.10 1.49
N LEU A 30 -12.08 -22.07 1.21
CA LEU A 30 -13.49 -21.79 0.87
C LEU A 30 -14.21 -21.03 1.99
N GLU A 31 -13.97 -21.39 3.24
CA GLU A 31 -14.51 -20.70 4.41
C GLU A 31 -14.01 -19.25 4.47
N THR A 32 -12.70 -19.05 4.33
CA THR A 32 -12.10 -17.71 4.30
C THR A 32 -12.66 -16.85 3.16
N ILE A 33 -12.86 -17.44 1.99
CA ILE A 33 -13.44 -16.77 0.81
C ILE A 33 -14.90 -16.38 1.08
N GLY A 34 -15.68 -17.25 1.71
CA GLY A 34 -17.05 -16.97 2.10
C GLY A 34 -17.14 -15.79 3.07
N LEU A 35 -16.25 -15.74 4.05
CA LEU A 35 -16.17 -14.62 5.00
C LEU A 35 -15.79 -13.30 4.33
N ILE A 36 -14.79 -13.31 3.43
CA ILE A 36 -14.39 -12.12 2.66
C ILE A 36 -15.56 -11.62 1.80
N ALA A 37 -16.26 -12.53 1.10
CA ALA A 37 -17.40 -12.17 0.27
C ALA A 37 -18.54 -11.57 1.11
N GLY A 38 -18.83 -12.15 2.26
CA GLY A 38 -19.82 -11.63 3.22
C GLY A 38 -19.46 -10.24 3.71
N ALA A 39 -18.21 -10.03 4.13
CA ALA A 39 -17.71 -8.72 4.58
C ALA A 39 -17.81 -7.67 3.46
N LYS A 40 -17.37 -8.01 2.24
CA LYS A 40 -17.35 -7.10 1.10
C LYS A 40 -18.75 -6.71 0.62
N LEU A 41 -19.70 -7.64 0.63
CA LEU A 41 -21.10 -7.36 0.30
C LEU A 41 -21.81 -6.57 1.42
N ALA A 42 -21.40 -6.76 2.68
CA ALA A 42 -21.93 -6.00 3.81
C ALA A 42 -21.42 -4.55 3.84
N GLU A 43 -20.19 -4.29 3.36
CA GLU A 43 -19.63 -2.93 3.28
C GLU A 43 -20.45 -2.02 2.35
N ASN A 44 -20.80 -2.49 1.15
CA ASN A 44 -21.65 -1.75 0.22
C ASN A 44 -22.53 -2.70 -0.59
N PHE A 45 -23.81 -2.35 -0.77
CA PHE A 45 -24.75 -3.16 -1.55
C PHE A 45 -24.43 -3.23 -3.05
N GLU A 46 -23.67 -2.25 -3.57
CA GLU A 46 -23.23 -2.21 -4.98
C GLU A 46 -21.92 -2.97 -5.21
N ASN A 47 -21.28 -3.47 -4.15
CA ASN A 47 -20.11 -4.32 -4.31
C ASN A 47 -20.52 -5.62 -4.99
N SER A 48 -19.61 -6.16 -5.80
CA SER A 48 -19.85 -7.41 -6.51
C SER A 48 -18.65 -8.32 -6.32
N VAL A 49 -18.93 -9.60 -6.08
CA VAL A 49 -17.91 -10.62 -5.83
C VAL A 49 -18.03 -11.72 -6.88
N GLY A 50 -16.90 -12.23 -7.37
CA GLY A 50 -16.87 -13.35 -8.32
C GLY A 50 -15.75 -14.34 -8.00
N ILE A 51 -15.84 -15.54 -8.60
CA ILE A 51 -14.96 -16.67 -8.30
C ILE A 51 -14.27 -17.16 -9.56
N ILE A 52 -12.95 -17.31 -9.47
CA ILE A 52 -12.12 -17.90 -10.52
C ILE A 52 -11.35 -19.08 -9.91
N CYS A 53 -11.26 -20.18 -10.64
CA CYS A 53 -10.39 -21.30 -10.27
C CYS A 53 -9.16 -21.37 -11.17
N PHE A 54 -8.00 -21.65 -10.56
CA PHE A 54 -6.72 -21.76 -11.26
C PHE A 54 -6.47 -23.13 -11.88
N ALA A 55 -7.00 -24.21 -11.29
CA ALA A 55 -6.77 -25.58 -11.72
C ALA A 55 -8.00 -26.18 -12.43
N GLY A 56 -7.76 -27.02 -13.44
CA GLY A 56 -8.82 -27.54 -14.31
C GLY A 56 -8.39 -27.71 -15.77
N ARG A 57 -9.37 -27.80 -16.69
CA ARG A 57 -9.13 -27.66 -18.14
C ARG A 57 -8.86 -26.19 -18.50
N GLY A 58 -7.78 -25.65 -17.96
CA GLY A 58 -7.46 -24.21 -17.95
C GLY A 58 -8.20 -23.45 -16.84
N SER A 59 -7.72 -22.23 -16.55
CA SER A 59 -8.36 -21.33 -15.58
C SER A 59 -9.75 -20.91 -16.05
N ARG A 60 -10.77 -21.10 -15.21
CA ARG A 60 -12.18 -20.85 -15.55
C ARG A 60 -12.82 -19.92 -14.53
N LEU A 61 -13.64 -18.99 -15.04
CA LEU A 61 -14.60 -18.22 -14.25
C LEU A 61 -15.77 -19.13 -13.88
N ILE A 62 -15.97 -19.38 -12.58
CA ILE A 62 -17.09 -20.19 -12.09
C ILE A 62 -18.30 -19.30 -11.91
N SER A 63 -18.11 -18.19 -11.19
CA SER A 63 -19.15 -17.24 -10.88
C SER A 63 -18.73 -15.86 -11.36
N ALA A 64 -19.57 -15.23 -12.19
CA ALA A 64 -19.36 -13.86 -12.61
C ALA A 64 -19.55 -12.89 -11.43
N PRO A 65 -18.96 -11.68 -11.46
CA PRO A 65 -19.19 -10.69 -10.41
C PRO A 65 -20.69 -10.44 -10.21
N SER A 66 -21.19 -10.84 -9.04
CA SER A 66 -22.59 -10.76 -8.66
C SER A 66 -22.71 -10.21 -7.23
N ASN A 67 -23.89 -9.70 -6.89
CA ASN A 67 -24.24 -9.29 -5.52
C ASN A 67 -24.98 -10.39 -4.74
N ASP A 68 -25.24 -11.54 -5.37
CA ASP A 68 -25.96 -12.64 -4.75
C ASP A 68 -25.01 -13.62 -4.03
N LEU A 69 -25.01 -13.53 -2.70
CA LEU A 69 -24.22 -14.37 -1.82
C LEU A 69 -24.67 -15.85 -1.87
N GLY A 70 -25.96 -16.13 -2.10
CA GLY A 70 -26.48 -17.51 -2.09
C GLY A 70 -25.95 -18.36 -3.24
N ASN A 71 -25.98 -17.80 -4.45
CA ASN A 71 -25.38 -18.43 -5.62
C ASN A 71 -23.85 -18.54 -5.48
N PHE A 72 -23.19 -17.51 -4.95
CA PHE A 72 -21.75 -17.52 -4.69
C PHE A 72 -21.33 -18.67 -3.76
N LEU A 73 -22.02 -18.86 -2.63
CA LEU A 73 -21.72 -19.96 -1.70
C LEU A 73 -21.98 -21.34 -2.33
N SER A 74 -23.06 -21.47 -3.11
CA SER A 74 -23.38 -22.71 -3.82
C SER A 74 -22.28 -23.08 -4.82
N ASP A 75 -21.79 -22.09 -5.56
CA ASP A 75 -20.69 -22.24 -6.51
C ASP A 75 -19.38 -22.61 -5.81
N LEU A 76 -19.09 -22.02 -4.64
CA LEU A 76 -17.90 -22.36 -3.84
C LEU A 76 -17.88 -23.84 -3.43
N HIS A 77 -19.01 -24.37 -2.94
CA HIS A 77 -19.10 -25.78 -2.54
C HIS A 77 -18.97 -26.76 -3.72
N SER A 78 -19.19 -26.29 -4.95
CA SER A 78 -19.00 -27.11 -6.16
C SER A 78 -17.52 -27.33 -6.51
N ILE A 79 -16.61 -26.53 -5.94
CA ILE A 79 -15.18 -26.57 -6.23
C ILE A 79 -14.57 -27.84 -5.68
N ARG A 80 -13.88 -28.59 -6.56
CA ARG A 80 -13.13 -29.79 -6.21
C ARG A 80 -11.66 -29.63 -6.56
N PRO A 81 -10.75 -30.24 -5.78
CA PRO A 81 -9.34 -30.22 -6.10
C PRO A 81 -9.09 -31.08 -7.34
N TYR A 82 -8.41 -30.52 -8.34
CA TYR A 82 -8.08 -31.23 -9.57
C TYR A 82 -6.88 -30.61 -10.30
N GLY A 83 -5.87 -31.44 -10.58
CA GLY A 83 -4.79 -31.14 -11.52
C GLY A 83 -3.82 -30.05 -11.07
N GLU A 84 -3.22 -29.41 -12.06
CA GLU A 84 -2.21 -28.36 -11.90
C GLU A 84 -2.83 -26.96 -12.06
N SER A 85 -2.29 -26.01 -11.33
CA SER A 85 -2.72 -24.61 -11.28
C SER A 85 -1.93 -23.75 -12.27
N ASP A 86 -2.63 -23.04 -13.15
CA ASP A 86 -2.05 -22.06 -14.06
C ASP A 86 -2.36 -20.63 -13.55
N VAL A 87 -1.52 -20.09 -12.67
CA VAL A 87 -1.74 -18.78 -12.02
C VAL A 87 -1.76 -17.65 -13.05
N ILE A 88 -0.86 -17.67 -14.05
CA ILE A 88 -0.76 -16.61 -15.07
C ILE A 88 -2.06 -16.48 -15.87
N LYS A 89 -2.57 -17.60 -16.39
CA LYS A 89 -3.80 -17.61 -17.18
C LYS A 89 -5.00 -17.23 -16.32
N GLY A 90 -5.01 -17.64 -15.05
CA GLY A 90 -6.04 -17.25 -14.10
C GLY A 90 -6.12 -15.75 -13.87
N ILE A 91 -4.98 -15.10 -13.62
CA ILE A 91 -4.91 -13.65 -13.44
C ILE A 91 -5.34 -12.92 -14.73
N GLN A 92 -4.94 -13.41 -15.90
CA GLN A 92 -5.38 -12.84 -17.19
C GLN A 92 -6.89 -12.99 -17.41
N THR A 93 -7.45 -14.14 -17.01
CA THR A 93 -8.90 -14.40 -17.07
C THR A 93 -9.64 -13.47 -16.09
N ALA A 94 -9.09 -13.24 -14.90
CA ALA A 94 -9.62 -12.28 -13.92
C ALA A 94 -9.63 -10.86 -14.48
N GLN A 95 -8.53 -10.44 -15.09
CA GLN A 95 -8.45 -9.14 -15.76
C GLN A 95 -9.50 -8.99 -16.85
N LEU A 96 -9.77 -10.05 -17.64
CA LEU A 96 -10.80 -10.01 -18.66
C LEU A 96 -12.21 -9.92 -18.06
N ALA A 97 -12.47 -10.69 -17.00
CA ALA A 97 -13.76 -10.65 -16.29
C ALA A 97 -14.05 -9.26 -15.70
N LEU A 98 -13.03 -8.57 -15.16
CA LEU A 98 -13.17 -7.19 -14.65
C LEU A 98 -13.50 -6.16 -15.73
N LYS A 99 -13.13 -6.39 -17.00
CA LYS A 99 -13.44 -5.47 -18.11
C LYS A 99 -14.93 -5.48 -18.48
N HIS A 100 -15.61 -6.61 -18.29
CA HIS A 100 -17.02 -6.79 -18.66
C HIS A 100 -18.00 -6.48 -17.51
N ARG A 101 -17.62 -5.56 -16.61
CA ARG A 101 -18.48 -5.11 -15.51
C ARG A 101 -19.52 -4.09 -15.96
N LEU A 102 -20.65 -4.07 -15.26
CA LEU A 102 -21.75 -3.14 -15.52
C LEU A 102 -21.38 -1.70 -15.15
N ASN A 103 -20.72 -1.52 -13.99
CA ASN A 103 -20.34 -0.21 -13.49
C ASN A 103 -18.84 0.04 -13.67
N LYS A 104 -18.47 1.00 -14.53
CA LYS A 104 -17.06 1.29 -14.84
C LYS A 104 -16.32 2.06 -13.74
N SER A 105 -17.06 2.74 -12.86
CA SER A 105 -16.53 3.51 -11.72
C SER A 105 -16.01 2.65 -10.58
N GLN A 106 -16.36 1.36 -10.54
CA GLN A 106 -15.95 0.47 -9.46
C GLN A 106 -14.45 0.22 -9.49
N HIS A 107 -13.82 0.27 -8.31
CA HIS A 107 -12.43 -0.13 -8.14
C HIS A 107 -12.29 -1.64 -8.40
N GLN A 108 -11.21 -2.01 -9.10
CA GLN A 108 -10.96 -3.39 -9.50
C GLN A 108 -9.98 -4.02 -8.52
N ARG A 109 -10.43 -5.07 -7.83
CA ARG A 109 -9.64 -5.79 -6.85
C ARG A 109 -9.60 -7.28 -7.19
N ILE A 110 -8.41 -7.87 -7.10
CA ILE A 110 -8.19 -9.30 -7.24
C ILE A 110 -7.57 -9.81 -5.95
N ILE A 111 -8.18 -10.83 -5.34
CA ILE A 111 -7.60 -11.55 -4.20
C ILE A 111 -7.22 -12.95 -4.68
N CYS A 112 -5.94 -13.29 -4.60
CA CYS A 112 -5.40 -14.56 -5.08
C CYS A 112 -4.96 -15.43 -3.91
N PHE A 113 -5.58 -16.60 -3.76
CA PHE A 113 -5.09 -17.64 -2.87
C PHE A 113 -4.16 -18.57 -3.64
N ILE A 114 -2.95 -18.77 -3.14
CA ILE A 114 -1.93 -19.62 -3.78
C ILE A 114 -1.52 -20.70 -2.79
N ALA A 115 -1.71 -21.96 -3.18
CA ALA A 115 -1.41 -23.14 -2.37
C ALA A 115 -0.40 -24.09 -3.04
N SER A 116 -0.02 -23.79 -4.28
CA SER A 116 0.85 -24.60 -5.12
C SER A 116 2.19 -23.92 -5.44
N PRO A 117 3.25 -24.70 -5.68
CA PRO A 117 4.53 -24.16 -6.10
C PRO A 117 4.47 -23.61 -7.52
N LEU A 118 5.07 -22.43 -7.73
CA LEU A 118 5.10 -21.77 -9.04
C LEU A 118 6.25 -22.31 -9.89
N ARG A 119 5.92 -22.98 -11.00
CA ARG A 119 6.90 -23.54 -11.93
C ARG A 119 7.50 -22.51 -12.89
N GLU A 120 6.77 -21.45 -13.18
CA GLU A 120 7.15 -20.46 -14.19
C GLU A 120 8.25 -19.49 -13.70
N ASP A 121 8.91 -18.84 -14.64
CA ASP A 121 9.99 -17.89 -14.37
C ASP A 121 9.48 -16.53 -13.85
N ILE A 122 10.35 -15.85 -13.08
CA ILE A 122 10.08 -14.52 -12.50
C ILE A 122 9.74 -13.47 -13.58
N SER A 123 10.33 -13.61 -14.77
CA SER A 123 10.13 -12.69 -15.90
C SER A 123 8.66 -12.56 -16.32
N HIS A 124 7.91 -13.67 -16.29
CA HIS A 124 6.50 -13.69 -16.62
C HIS A 124 5.65 -12.97 -15.56
N TYR A 125 5.96 -13.15 -14.28
CA TYR A 125 5.28 -12.47 -13.18
C TYR A 125 5.53 -10.96 -13.16
N VAL A 126 6.75 -10.51 -13.48
CA VAL A 126 7.06 -9.08 -13.64
C VAL A 126 6.29 -8.48 -14.81
N SER A 127 6.17 -9.22 -15.92
CA SER A 127 5.41 -8.78 -17.10
C SER A 127 3.92 -8.66 -16.78
N LEU A 128 3.35 -9.62 -16.04
CA LEU A 128 1.99 -9.56 -15.52
C LEU A 128 1.78 -8.37 -14.58
N GLY A 129 2.71 -8.11 -13.66
CA GLY A 129 2.60 -7.00 -12.73
C GLY A 129 2.48 -5.65 -13.47
N LYS A 130 3.30 -5.46 -14.52
CA LYS A 130 3.20 -4.29 -15.40
C LYS A 130 1.87 -4.20 -16.14
N LEU A 131 1.30 -5.33 -16.56
CA LEU A 131 -0.02 -5.36 -17.21
C LEU A 131 -1.14 -4.97 -16.23
N LEU A 132 -1.10 -5.44 -14.99
CA LEU A 132 -2.08 -5.09 -13.96
C LEU A 132 -2.02 -3.59 -13.61
N LYS A 133 -0.80 -3.06 -13.45
CA LYS A 133 -0.57 -1.63 -13.20
C LYS A 133 -1.15 -0.74 -14.29
N LYS A 134 -1.01 -1.12 -15.57
CA LYS A 134 -1.62 -0.39 -16.70
C LYS A 134 -3.15 -0.35 -16.66
N ASN A 135 -3.79 -1.36 -16.06
CA ASN A 135 -5.24 -1.44 -15.98
C ASN A 135 -5.80 -0.93 -14.64
N ASN A 136 -4.94 -0.41 -13.76
CA ASN A 136 -5.26 0.07 -12.42
C ASN A 136 -6.04 -0.97 -11.60
N VAL A 137 -5.54 -2.21 -11.58
CA VAL A 137 -6.10 -3.33 -10.82
C VAL A 137 -5.27 -3.53 -9.56
N THR A 138 -5.92 -3.55 -8.40
CA THR A 138 -5.29 -3.92 -7.13
C THR A 138 -5.24 -5.44 -7.01
N LEU A 139 -4.12 -5.96 -6.49
CA LEU A 139 -3.90 -7.39 -6.36
C LEU A 139 -3.40 -7.70 -4.96
N ASP A 140 -4.14 -8.53 -4.25
CA ASP A 140 -3.76 -9.07 -2.95
C ASP A 140 -3.41 -10.54 -3.08
N ILE A 141 -2.30 -10.94 -2.48
CA ILE A 141 -1.78 -12.30 -2.56
C ILE A 141 -1.82 -12.90 -1.17
N VAL A 142 -2.56 -13.99 -1.02
CA VAL A 142 -2.54 -14.85 0.15
C VAL A 142 -1.77 -16.11 -0.22
N ASN A 143 -0.54 -16.18 0.25
CA ASN A 143 0.34 -17.30 0.05
C ASN A 143 0.22 -18.29 1.22
N ILE A 144 -0.21 -19.50 0.91
CA ILE A 144 -0.38 -20.61 1.85
C ILE A 144 0.72 -21.66 1.63
N CYS A 145 1.54 -21.48 0.60
CA CYS A 145 2.66 -22.36 0.32
C CYS A 145 3.82 -22.06 1.27
N ASN A 146 4.52 -23.10 1.73
CA ASN A 146 5.69 -22.99 2.61
C ASN A 146 7.02 -23.05 1.83
N ASP A 147 6.98 -22.83 0.51
CA ASP A 147 8.16 -22.93 -0.35
C ASP A 147 8.84 -21.57 -0.52
N ALA A 148 10.05 -21.42 0.01
CA ALA A 148 10.81 -20.17 -0.06
C ALA A 148 11.04 -19.65 -1.50
N SER A 149 11.20 -20.54 -2.48
CA SER A 149 11.34 -20.16 -3.89
C SER A 149 10.07 -19.53 -4.46
N THR A 150 8.90 -19.93 -3.96
CA THR A 150 7.60 -19.38 -4.37
C THR A 150 7.42 -17.98 -3.77
N ASP A 151 7.87 -17.77 -2.54
CA ASP A 151 7.80 -16.48 -1.85
C ASP A 151 8.58 -15.40 -2.60
N GLU A 152 9.78 -15.70 -3.08
CA GLU A 152 10.59 -14.75 -3.85
C GLU A 152 9.89 -14.31 -5.15
N LYS A 153 9.29 -15.27 -5.88
CA LYS A 153 8.55 -15.01 -7.12
C LYS A 153 7.32 -14.13 -6.86
N LEU A 154 6.58 -14.41 -5.78
CA LEU A 154 5.38 -13.64 -5.42
C LEU A 154 5.71 -12.25 -4.89
N LYS A 155 6.79 -12.10 -4.13
CA LYS A 155 7.30 -10.78 -3.71
C LYS A 155 7.70 -9.94 -4.92
N ALA A 156 8.37 -10.54 -5.91
CA ALA A 156 8.69 -9.85 -7.16
C ALA A 156 7.43 -9.41 -7.93
N LEU A 157 6.38 -10.25 -7.96
CA LEU A 157 5.09 -9.89 -8.55
C LEU A 157 4.45 -8.72 -7.81
N HIS A 158 4.38 -8.80 -6.49
CA HIS A 158 3.79 -7.78 -5.62
C HIS A 158 4.49 -6.42 -5.82
N ASN A 159 5.82 -6.39 -5.80
CA ASN A 159 6.60 -5.17 -6.03
C ASN A 159 6.36 -4.57 -7.43
N ALA A 160 6.11 -5.40 -8.44
CA ALA A 160 5.81 -4.92 -9.78
C ALA A 160 4.39 -4.33 -9.91
N VAL A 161 3.43 -4.78 -9.10
CA VAL A 161 2.05 -4.29 -9.08
C VAL A 161 1.91 -3.04 -8.20
N ASN A 162 2.63 -3.00 -7.07
CA ASN A 162 2.46 -1.94 -6.08
C ASN A 162 2.70 -0.55 -6.72
N SER A 163 1.78 0.36 -6.41
CA SER A 163 1.80 1.73 -6.91
C SER A 163 1.55 2.76 -5.81
N ASN A 164 0.78 2.42 -4.76
CA ASN A 164 0.40 3.32 -3.66
C ASN A 164 0.03 2.52 -2.37
N ASP A 165 0.70 1.40 -2.10
CA ASP A 165 0.40 0.48 -0.98
C ASP A 165 -1.05 -0.02 -0.94
N THR A 166 -1.66 -0.14 -2.13
CA THR A 166 -3.02 -0.67 -2.29
C THR A 166 -3.06 -2.19 -2.42
N SER A 167 -1.95 -2.79 -2.83
CA SER A 167 -1.76 -4.24 -2.91
C SER A 167 -1.13 -4.74 -1.63
N HIS A 168 -1.59 -5.88 -1.13
CA HIS A 168 -1.05 -6.52 0.08
C HIS A 168 -0.52 -7.92 -0.23
N TYR A 169 0.55 -8.32 0.45
CA TYR A 169 1.10 -9.67 0.40
C TYR A 169 1.05 -10.26 1.79
N LEU A 170 0.39 -11.41 1.92
CA LEU A 170 0.28 -12.13 3.17
C LEU A 170 0.82 -13.54 2.98
N HIS A 171 1.72 -13.94 3.87
CA HIS A 171 2.27 -15.28 3.94
C HIS A 171 1.71 -15.99 5.18
N CYS A 172 0.90 -17.02 4.96
CA CYS A 172 0.38 -17.90 6.00
C CYS A 172 1.33 -19.10 6.15
N GLN A 173 1.99 -19.19 7.31
CA GLN A 173 2.71 -20.43 7.67
C GLN A 173 1.72 -21.44 8.25
N GLY A 174 1.69 -22.65 7.70
CA GLY A 174 0.94 -23.76 8.26
C GLY A 174 1.58 -24.25 9.57
N GLY A 175 0.76 -24.57 10.58
CA GLY A 175 1.23 -25.16 11.84
C GLY A 175 0.92 -24.35 13.12
N SER A 176 0.34 -23.15 13.01
CA SER A 176 -0.27 -22.48 14.16
C SER A 176 -1.69 -22.99 14.38
N ASP A 177 -2.12 -23.13 15.64
CA ASP A 177 -3.51 -23.44 16.06
C ASP A 177 -4.55 -22.38 15.61
N MET A 178 -4.14 -21.37 14.83
CA MET A 178 -5.02 -20.34 14.26
C MET A 178 -5.58 -20.76 12.90
N LEU A 179 -6.86 -20.47 12.68
CA LEU A 179 -7.56 -20.68 11.43
C LEU A 179 -7.06 -19.70 10.36
N LEU A 180 -7.06 -20.12 9.08
CA LEU A 180 -6.73 -19.26 7.95
C LEU A 180 -7.63 -18.02 7.88
N SER A 181 -8.91 -18.18 8.25
CA SER A 181 -9.88 -17.11 8.33
C SER A 181 -9.38 -15.98 9.23
N ASP A 182 -8.84 -16.31 10.39
CA ASP A 182 -8.49 -15.33 11.42
C ASP A 182 -7.23 -14.57 11.03
N ILE A 183 -6.27 -15.24 10.39
CA ILE A 183 -5.06 -14.60 9.87
C ILE A 183 -5.43 -13.59 8.78
N VAL A 184 -6.31 -13.97 7.85
CA VAL A 184 -6.72 -13.10 6.75
C VAL A 184 -7.62 -11.96 7.24
N LEU A 185 -8.52 -12.22 8.20
CA LEU A 185 -9.38 -11.19 8.81
C LEU A 185 -8.56 -10.14 9.59
N ASN A 186 -7.52 -10.56 10.29
CA ASN A 186 -6.63 -9.66 11.03
C ASN A 186 -5.64 -8.91 10.12
N SER A 187 -5.60 -9.24 8.84
CA SER A 187 -4.67 -8.64 7.88
C SER A 187 -5.24 -7.45 7.13
N ASP A 188 -4.33 -6.69 6.52
CA ASP A 188 -4.64 -5.54 5.67
C ASP A 188 -5.39 -5.92 4.37
N VAL A 189 -5.52 -7.22 4.07
CA VAL A 189 -6.38 -7.70 2.97
C VAL A 189 -7.84 -7.31 3.20
N MET A 190 -8.30 -7.24 4.46
CA MET A 190 -9.64 -6.74 4.78
C MET A 190 -9.65 -5.24 5.05
N GLN A 191 -8.58 -4.70 5.64
CA GLN A 191 -8.42 -3.27 5.90
C GLN A 191 -7.96 -2.55 4.63
N SER A 192 -8.85 -2.45 3.66
CA SER A 192 -8.65 -1.65 2.46
C SER A 192 -8.13 -0.24 2.85
N ALA A 193 -7.12 0.25 2.12
CA ALA A 193 -6.25 1.40 2.38
C ALA A 193 -6.90 2.79 2.64
N ASP A 194 -8.21 2.85 2.89
CA ASP A 194 -8.93 4.04 3.34
C ASP A 194 -9.24 3.86 4.84
N GLY A 195 -8.29 4.29 5.66
CA GLY A 195 -8.32 4.13 7.11
C GLY A 195 -9.64 4.58 7.73
N SER A 196 -10.42 3.62 8.23
CA SER A 196 -11.48 3.89 9.22
C SER A 196 -11.83 2.70 10.13
N SER A 197 -10.98 1.68 10.21
CA SER A 197 -11.10 0.61 11.23
C SER A 197 -10.41 0.96 12.55
N SER A 198 -10.17 2.25 12.82
CA SER A 198 -9.77 2.70 14.17
C SER A 198 -10.83 2.35 15.23
N GLY A 199 -12.07 2.05 14.84
CA GLY A 199 -13.10 1.50 15.73
C GLY A 199 -12.88 0.02 16.10
N GLN A 200 -12.24 -0.77 15.24
CA GLN A 200 -11.99 -2.20 15.48
C GLN A 200 -10.71 -2.44 16.30
N ARG A 201 -9.70 -1.58 16.12
CA ARG A 201 -8.49 -1.57 16.98
C ARG A 201 -8.79 -1.07 18.40
N PHE A 202 -9.72 -0.12 18.53
CA PHE A 202 -10.24 0.27 19.85
C PHE A 202 -10.99 -0.88 20.53
N SER A 203 -11.87 -1.58 19.80
CA SER A 203 -12.63 -2.72 20.34
C SER A 203 -11.72 -3.88 20.81
N SER A 204 -10.66 -4.19 20.06
CA SER A 204 -9.70 -5.24 20.44
C SER A 204 -8.84 -4.85 21.64
N SER A 205 -8.39 -3.59 21.73
CA SER A 205 -7.62 -3.10 22.89
C SER A 205 -8.49 -2.88 24.14
N LEU A 206 -9.79 -2.62 23.99
CA LEU A 206 -10.76 -2.55 25.10
C LEU A 206 -11.25 -3.93 25.56
N GLY A 207 -11.32 -4.90 24.63
CA GLY A 207 -11.58 -6.30 24.95
C GLY A 207 -10.50 -6.92 25.86
N GLU A 208 -9.26 -6.44 25.75
CA GLU A 208 -8.16 -6.81 26.67
C GLU A 208 -8.40 -6.30 28.11
N PHE A 209 -9.15 -5.21 28.28
CA PHE A 209 -9.60 -4.71 29.58
C PHE A 209 -10.93 -5.32 30.05
N GLY A 210 -11.54 -6.22 29.27
CA GLY A 210 -12.80 -6.90 29.61
C GLY A 210 -14.02 -5.97 29.67
N VAL A 211 -13.98 -4.82 28.98
CA VAL A 211 -15.06 -3.82 29.02
C VAL A 211 -15.98 -4.02 27.82
N ASP A 212 -17.11 -4.69 28.05
CA ASP A 212 -18.15 -4.88 27.04
C ASP A 212 -18.96 -3.58 26.83
N PRO A 213 -19.06 -3.07 25.59
CA PRO A 213 -19.77 -1.83 25.29
C PRO A 213 -21.29 -1.90 25.50
N GLU A 214 -21.87 -3.09 25.57
CA GLU A 214 -23.31 -3.29 25.81
C GLU A 214 -23.68 -3.37 27.30
N VAL A 215 -22.75 -3.81 28.15
CA VAL A 215 -23.02 -4.03 29.59
C VAL A 215 -22.86 -2.73 30.38
N ASP A 216 -21.82 -1.94 30.09
CA ASP A 216 -21.55 -0.68 30.81
C ASP A 216 -21.13 0.47 29.87
N PRO A 217 -22.10 1.14 29.20
CA PRO A 217 -21.83 2.21 28.23
C PRO A 217 -21.16 3.44 28.87
N GLN A 218 -21.35 3.66 30.16
CA GLN A 218 -20.74 4.77 30.89
C GLN A 218 -19.23 4.57 31.09
N LEU A 219 -18.80 3.34 31.40
CA LEU A 219 -17.39 3.02 31.59
C LEU A 219 -16.64 3.04 30.26
N TYR A 220 -17.27 2.52 29.20
CA TYR A 220 -16.76 2.59 27.83
C TYR A 220 -16.50 4.05 27.40
N MET A 221 -17.46 4.94 27.65
CA MET A 221 -17.32 6.37 27.34
C MET A 221 -16.20 7.03 28.16
N ALA A 222 -16.07 6.67 29.44
CA ALA A 222 -15.04 7.22 30.32
C ALA A 222 -13.62 6.81 29.89
N LEU A 223 -13.42 5.56 29.47
CA LEU A 223 -12.10 5.08 29.02
C LEU A 223 -11.72 5.74 27.69
N ARG A 224 -12.68 5.86 26.76
CA ARG A 224 -12.50 6.60 25.51
C ARG A 224 -12.13 8.05 25.75
N MET A 225 -12.86 8.73 26.64
CA MET A 225 -12.59 10.12 27.01
C MET A 225 -11.21 10.28 27.64
N SER A 226 -10.78 9.31 28.47
CA SER A 226 -9.46 9.34 29.13
C SER A 226 -8.30 9.22 28.13
N LEU A 227 -8.42 8.32 27.14
CA LEU A 227 -7.39 8.10 26.12
C LEU A 227 -7.27 9.31 25.17
N GLU A 228 -8.41 9.87 24.75
CA GLU A 228 -8.45 11.10 23.94
C GLU A 228 -7.81 12.29 24.69
N GLN A 229 -8.02 12.39 26.00
CA GLN A 229 -7.44 13.44 26.83
C GLN A 229 -5.92 13.30 27.00
N GLU A 230 -5.39 12.07 27.04
CA GLU A 230 -3.94 11.83 27.02
C GLU A 230 -3.33 12.16 25.66
N GLU A 231 -3.99 11.83 24.55
CA GLU A 231 -3.55 12.23 23.22
C GLU A 231 -3.51 13.75 23.06
N GLU A 232 -4.50 14.47 23.59
CA GLU A 232 -4.49 15.94 23.60
C GLU A 232 -3.33 16.50 24.44
N ARG A 233 -3.00 15.87 25.57
CA ARG A 233 -1.83 16.27 26.38
C ARG A 233 -0.53 16.06 25.62
N LEU A 234 -0.40 14.94 24.91
CA LEU A 234 0.78 14.65 24.08
C LEU A 234 0.88 15.63 22.90
N ARG A 235 -0.24 15.99 22.27
CA ARG A 235 -0.29 17.00 21.20
C ARG A 235 0.10 18.39 21.71
N LYS A 236 -0.41 18.80 22.87
CA LYS A 236 -0.02 20.06 23.53
C LYS A 236 1.44 20.05 23.98
N GLY A 237 1.95 18.92 24.43
CA GLY A 237 3.37 18.73 24.76
C GLY A 237 4.29 18.92 23.55
N LYS A 238 3.90 18.39 22.37
CA LYS A 238 4.60 18.62 21.10
C LYS A 238 4.52 20.08 20.60
N GLN A 239 3.42 20.79 20.87
CA GLN A 239 3.31 22.22 20.55
C GLN A 239 4.11 23.12 21.51
N SER A 240 4.33 22.71 22.76
CA SER A 240 5.10 23.52 23.73
C SER A 240 6.62 23.54 23.47
N SER A 241 7.15 22.69 22.59
CA SER A 241 8.53 22.78 22.09
C SER A 241 8.71 23.75 20.92
N GLU A 242 7.63 24.34 20.37
CA GLU A 242 7.69 25.23 19.19
C GLU A 242 7.42 26.72 19.52
N VAL A 243 7.28 27.11 20.79
CA VAL A 243 6.98 28.51 21.15
C VAL A 243 8.04 29.10 22.06
N THR A 244 9.19 29.45 21.48
CA THR A 244 10.09 30.46 22.05
C THR A 244 10.75 31.23 20.91
N GLU A 245 10.03 32.18 20.32
CA GLU A 245 10.57 33.45 19.82
C GLU A 245 9.42 34.37 19.39
N SER A 246 9.49 35.64 19.76
CA SER A 246 8.59 36.72 19.34
C SER A 246 9.43 37.81 18.66
N PRO A 247 8.82 38.68 17.84
CA PRO A 247 9.22 38.87 16.45
C PRO A 247 10.26 39.98 16.24
N MET A 248 11.24 39.71 15.37
CA MET A 248 12.00 40.73 14.64
C MET A 248 11.86 40.43 13.14
N GLU A 249 11.59 41.48 12.37
CA GLU A 249 11.24 41.45 10.95
C GLU A 249 12.26 40.65 10.11
N ALA A 250 11.85 39.47 9.65
CA ALA A 250 12.57 38.66 8.68
C ALA A 250 11.84 38.74 7.33
N ILE A 251 12.55 39.22 6.31
CA ILE A 251 12.12 39.21 4.92
C ILE A 251 12.20 37.75 4.42
N SER A 252 11.13 37.26 3.78
CA SER A 252 10.98 35.85 3.44
C SER A 252 11.83 35.41 2.24
N ILE A 253 12.21 34.13 2.25
CA ILE A 253 12.98 33.38 1.23
C ILE A 253 12.45 33.58 -0.21
N THR A 254 11.18 33.97 -0.35
CA THR A 254 10.51 34.29 -1.62
C THR A 254 11.07 35.53 -2.33
N ASP A 255 11.60 36.50 -1.59
CA ASP A 255 12.14 37.74 -2.18
C ASP A 255 13.54 37.54 -2.76
N VAL A 256 14.29 36.58 -2.22
CA VAL A 256 15.59 36.14 -2.74
C VAL A 256 15.39 35.33 -4.03
N GLU A 257 14.37 34.45 -4.08
CA GLU A 257 14.00 33.72 -5.29
C GLU A 257 13.55 34.63 -6.45
N ALA A 258 12.85 35.73 -6.14
CA ALA A 258 12.41 36.70 -7.15
C ALA A 258 13.58 37.47 -7.78
N GLN A 259 14.61 37.80 -6.99
CA GLN A 259 15.79 38.52 -7.49
C GLN A 259 16.78 37.64 -8.27
N LEU A 260 16.75 36.31 -8.07
CA LEU A 260 17.63 35.36 -8.76
C LEU A 260 17.06 34.82 -10.08
N LYS A 261 15.75 34.96 -10.33
CA LYS A 261 15.08 34.45 -11.55
C LYS A 261 15.42 35.22 -12.82
N ASP A 262 15.87 36.47 -12.72
CA ASP A 262 16.04 37.36 -13.88
C ASP A 262 17.46 37.39 -14.48
N MET A 263 18.35 36.45 -14.12
CA MET A 263 19.70 36.39 -14.72
C MET A 263 19.95 35.14 -15.58
N PRO A 264 20.64 35.28 -16.73
CA PRO A 264 20.87 34.22 -17.73
C PRO A 264 22.00 33.25 -17.34
N ALA A 265 22.06 32.87 -16.07
CA ALA A 265 23.04 31.92 -15.52
C ALA A 265 22.38 30.59 -15.06
N LEU A 266 21.06 30.49 -15.16
CA LEU A 266 20.28 29.29 -14.83
C LEU A 266 20.47 28.11 -15.80
N GLU A 267 21.06 28.32 -16.98
CA GLU A 267 21.27 27.24 -17.96
C GLU A 267 22.43 26.31 -17.58
N VAL A 268 23.39 26.78 -16.78
CA VAL A 268 24.60 26.00 -16.43
C VAL A 268 24.48 25.39 -15.03
N ILE A 269 23.83 26.07 -14.07
CA ILE A 269 23.69 25.58 -12.70
C ILE A 269 22.23 25.73 -12.23
N PRO A 270 21.53 24.63 -11.90
CA PRO A 270 20.13 24.70 -11.49
C PRO A 270 20.02 25.29 -10.06
N LEU A 271 19.07 26.23 -9.89
CA LEU A 271 18.78 26.94 -8.63
C LEU A 271 18.70 26.05 -7.35
N PRO A 272 18.12 24.83 -7.39
CA PRO A 272 18.08 23.95 -6.22
C PRO A 272 19.46 23.61 -5.68
N ARG A 273 20.45 23.46 -6.57
CA ARG A 273 21.82 23.08 -6.19
C ARG A 273 22.60 24.24 -5.57
N ILE A 274 22.33 25.47 -6.02
CA ILE A 274 22.89 26.69 -5.43
C ILE A 274 22.33 26.88 -4.01
N MET A 275 21.03 26.62 -3.83
CA MET A 275 20.38 26.69 -2.53
C MET A 275 20.96 25.64 -1.55
N GLU A 276 21.18 24.40 -2.00
CA GLU A 276 21.87 23.37 -1.19
C GLU A 276 23.30 23.80 -0.77
N MET A 277 24.06 24.41 -1.68
CA MET A 277 25.42 24.89 -1.37
C MET A 277 25.42 26.06 -0.38
N LEU A 278 24.41 26.94 -0.45
CA LEU A 278 24.25 28.03 0.51
C LEU A 278 23.98 27.50 1.92
N MET A 279 23.06 26.53 2.04
CA MET A 279 22.65 25.94 3.31
C MET A 279 23.75 25.10 3.96
N THR A 280 24.64 24.50 3.17
CA THR A 280 25.77 23.70 3.67
C THR A 280 26.99 24.54 4.07
N SER A 281 27.04 25.83 3.71
CA SER A 281 28.22 26.67 3.90
C SER A 281 28.32 27.38 5.27
N GLU A 282 27.34 27.24 6.16
CA GLU A 282 27.31 27.73 7.56
C GLU A 282 28.12 29.03 7.83
N GLY A 283 28.00 30.04 6.96
CA GLY A 283 28.61 31.36 7.15
C GLY A 283 30.09 31.51 6.80
N ASN A 284 30.76 30.52 6.20
CA ASN A 284 32.16 30.64 5.76
C ASN A 284 32.27 30.87 4.24
N PRO A 285 32.77 32.04 3.79
CA PRO A 285 32.86 32.39 2.36
C PRO A 285 33.90 31.54 1.60
N GLU A 286 34.95 31.08 2.28
CA GLU A 286 36.02 30.25 1.67
C GLU A 286 35.54 28.82 1.33
N LEU A 287 34.60 28.28 2.13
CA LEU A 287 34.01 26.96 1.86
C LEU A 287 33.09 27.01 0.63
N LEU A 288 32.36 28.11 0.45
CA LEU A 288 31.52 28.33 -0.73
C LEU A 288 32.36 28.40 -2.01
N GLU A 289 33.52 29.08 -1.97
CA GLU A 289 34.47 29.09 -3.09
C GLU A 289 35.03 27.70 -3.39
N SER A 290 35.38 26.91 -2.35
CA SER A 290 35.91 25.56 -2.53
C SER A 290 34.88 24.56 -3.08
N LEU A 291 33.61 24.69 -2.71
CA LEU A 291 32.51 23.85 -3.19
C LEU A 291 32.20 24.15 -4.65
N ILE A 292 32.25 25.43 -5.05
CA ILE A 292 32.10 25.82 -6.46
C ILE A 292 33.31 25.35 -7.29
N TYR A 293 34.53 25.41 -6.75
CA TYR A 293 35.72 24.86 -7.42
C TYR A 293 35.65 23.34 -7.63
N SER A 294 34.89 22.62 -6.79
CA SER A 294 34.73 21.17 -6.88
C SER A 294 33.72 20.70 -7.93
N LEU A 295 32.96 21.61 -8.54
CA LEU A 295 31.98 21.29 -9.57
C LEU A 295 32.69 21.15 -10.94
N PRO A 296 32.53 20.01 -11.64
CA PRO A 296 33.06 19.86 -12.99
C PRO A 296 32.27 20.74 -13.97
N GLU A 297 32.97 21.33 -14.95
CA GLU A 297 32.43 22.12 -16.08
C GLU A 297 32.08 23.61 -15.80
N ILE A 298 32.60 24.23 -14.74
CA ILE A 298 32.39 25.67 -14.48
C ILE A 298 33.66 26.47 -14.79
N ASP A 299 33.62 27.30 -15.84
CA ASP A 299 34.69 28.24 -16.16
C ASP A 299 34.57 29.51 -15.29
N LEU A 300 35.53 29.69 -14.37
CA LEU A 300 35.56 30.78 -13.39
C LEU A 300 35.82 32.17 -13.98
N ASP A 301 36.20 32.26 -15.25
CA ASP A 301 36.47 33.53 -15.93
C ASP A 301 35.25 34.20 -16.55
N ASP A 302 34.10 33.51 -16.55
CA ASP A 302 32.87 34.08 -17.03
C ASP A 302 32.38 35.21 -16.10
N PRO A 303 32.17 36.43 -16.63
CA PRO A 303 31.79 37.58 -15.82
C PRO A 303 30.43 37.38 -15.12
N ARG A 304 29.59 36.49 -15.64
CA ARG A 304 28.26 36.16 -15.09
C ARG A 304 28.33 35.36 -13.80
N ILE A 305 29.35 34.50 -13.66
CA ILE A 305 29.54 33.68 -12.45
C ILE A 305 30.19 34.53 -11.35
N LYS A 306 31.08 35.46 -11.72
CA LYS A 306 31.64 36.45 -10.79
C LYS A 306 30.57 37.37 -10.20
N ASP A 307 29.66 37.89 -11.04
CA ASP A 307 28.53 38.71 -10.58
C ASP A 307 27.57 37.94 -9.65
N LEU A 308 27.36 36.63 -9.89
CA LEU A 308 26.58 35.78 -8.99
C LEU A 308 27.30 35.54 -7.67
N LEU A 309 28.61 35.29 -7.71
CA LEU A 309 29.43 35.04 -6.53
C LEU A 309 29.51 36.26 -5.62
N ASP A 310 29.64 37.46 -6.18
CA ASP A 310 29.64 38.71 -5.42
C ASP A 310 28.27 38.97 -4.76
N LYS A 311 27.16 38.69 -5.45
CA LYS A 311 25.81 38.79 -4.87
C LYS A 311 25.54 37.72 -3.82
N LEU A 312 26.04 36.50 -4.00
CA LEU A 312 25.91 35.42 -3.01
C LEU A 312 26.71 35.75 -1.73
N LYS A 313 27.90 36.35 -1.86
CA LYS A 313 28.68 36.86 -0.73
C LYS A 313 27.98 37.99 0.02
N GLU A 314 27.28 38.88 -0.68
CA GLU A 314 26.49 39.96 -0.04
C GLU A 314 25.25 39.43 0.70
N LEU A 315 24.65 38.33 0.23
CA LEU A 315 23.45 37.74 0.83
C LEU A 315 23.78 36.74 1.96
N GLN A 316 24.99 36.16 1.97
CA GLN A 316 25.44 35.18 2.96
C GLN A 316 25.30 35.62 4.44
N PRO A 317 25.63 36.87 4.85
CA PRO A 317 25.49 37.30 6.25
C PRO A 317 24.05 37.64 6.66
N ARG A 318 23.07 37.52 5.75
CA ARG A 318 21.65 37.84 6.00
C ARG A 318 20.75 36.62 6.13
N LEU A 319 21.27 35.40 5.98
CA LEU A 319 20.52 34.19 6.27
C LEU A 319 20.58 33.85 7.77
N PRO A 320 19.46 33.45 8.39
CA PRO A 320 19.51 32.84 9.72
C PRO A 320 20.20 31.47 9.63
N HIS A 321 21.09 31.19 10.58
CA HIS A 321 21.71 29.89 10.80
C HIS A 321 20.69 28.84 11.26
#